data_AF-A0A1A8EM29-F1
#
_entry.id   AF-A0A1A8EM29-F1
#
_cell.length_a   1.000
_cell.length_b   1.000
_cell.length_c   1.000
_cell.angle_alpha   90.00
_cell.angle_beta   90.00
_cell.angle_gamma   90.00
#
_symmetry.space_group_name_H-M   'P 1'
#
loop_
_entity.id
_entity.type
_entity.pdbx_description
1 polymer ?
#
loop_
_entity_poly.entity_id
_entity_poly.type
_entity_poly.pdbx_seq_one_letter_code
_entity_poly.pdbx_strand_id
1 'polypeptide(L)'
;DVGACVALLSVRVYYKTCPSTVQSLAAFPETVADALKVVDGACVKNAISQATPRIYCSAEGEWVVPVGQCQCLPGYETTKDSCKECKPGYFKPSMSSELCQVCPDNTKPSSAGATECLCEDGFFRSPSDHPTSPCSAPPSAPLDLTSTTVSGDGRLLLSWSPPLVTGGRGDLTYSVACEICDQTL
;
A
#
# COMPACT_ATOMS: atom_id res chain seq x y z
N ASP A 1 64.53 -19.30 12.69
CA ASP A 1 64.75 -20.59 13.40
C ASP A 1 66.24 -20.71 13.72
N VAL A 2 66.59 -21.25 14.90
CA VAL A 2 67.96 -21.33 15.45
C VAL A 2 68.31 -22.78 15.82
N GLY A 3 68.05 -23.72 14.90
CA GLY A 3 68.54 -25.10 14.97
C GLY A 3 67.49 -26.21 15.08
N ALA A 4 66.23 -25.98 14.66
CA ALA A 4 65.21 -27.03 14.67
C ALA A 4 65.18 -27.85 13.37
N CYS A 5 64.85 -29.14 13.47
CA CYS A 5 64.54 -30.00 12.32
C CYS A 5 63.01 -30.05 12.13
N VAL A 6 62.46 -29.11 11.34
CA VAL A 6 61.00 -28.98 11.13
C VAL A 6 60.65 -29.13 9.66
N ALA A 7 59.60 -29.92 9.37
CA ALA A 7 58.99 -30.04 8.04
C ALA A 7 57.64 -29.31 8.02
N LEU A 8 57.59 -28.18 7.32
CA LEU A 8 56.39 -27.37 7.10
C LEU A 8 55.63 -27.91 5.88
N LEU A 9 54.48 -28.55 6.13
CA LEU A 9 53.70 -29.23 5.09
C LEU A 9 52.76 -28.29 4.33
N SER A 10 52.14 -27.32 5.02
CA SER A 10 51.29 -26.31 4.40
C SER A 10 51.13 -25.09 5.31
N VAL A 11 51.12 -23.90 4.71
CA VAL A 11 50.71 -22.66 5.36
C VAL A 11 49.60 -22.06 4.52
N ARG A 12 48.46 -21.77 5.13
CA ARG A 12 47.37 -21.04 4.49
C ARG A 12 47.10 -19.74 5.23
N VAL A 13 47.29 -18.64 4.53
CA VAL A 13 46.94 -17.30 4.98
C VAL A 13 45.67 -16.87 4.26
N TYR A 14 44.70 -16.35 4.99
CA TYR A 14 43.44 -15.83 4.45
C TYR A 14 42.89 -14.72 5.35
N TYR A 15 41.96 -13.94 4.81
CA TYR A 15 41.13 -13.01 5.56
C TYR A 15 39.66 -13.41 5.38
N LYS A 16 38.79 -12.93 6.26
CA LYS A 16 37.35 -13.19 6.19
C LYS A 16 36.63 -11.97 5.66
N THR A 17 35.51 -12.21 4.98
CA THR A 17 34.60 -11.16 4.51
C THR A 17 33.18 -11.55 4.89
N CYS A 18 32.35 -10.54 5.12
CA CYS A 18 30.91 -10.70 5.06
C CYS A 18 30.49 -10.55 3.59
N PRO A 19 29.91 -11.59 2.96
CA PRO A 19 29.60 -11.59 1.53
C PRO A 19 28.48 -10.58 1.21
N SER A 20 28.41 -10.11 -0.03
CA SER A 20 27.30 -9.23 -0.43
C SER A 20 25.95 -9.95 -0.27
N THR A 21 24.98 -9.25 0.30
CA THR A 21 23.65 -9.79 0.58
C THR A 21 22.57 -8.74 0.41
N VAL A 22 21.32 -9.17 0.24
CA VAL A 22 20.15 -8.32 0.41
C VAL A 22 19.40 -8.79 1.65
N GLN A 23 19.04 -7.87 2.53
CA GLN A 23 18.19 -8.15 3.70
C GLN A 23 17.22 -7.00 3.89
N SER A 24 15.96 -7.32 4.18
CA SER A 24 14.91 -6.30 4.40
C SER A 24 14.84 -5.25 3.28
N LEU A 25 14.99 -5.72 2.03
CA LEU A 25 15.00 -4.91 0.80
C LEU A 25 16.15 -3.86 0.73
N ALA A 26 17.20 -4.05 1.53
CA ALA A 26 18.43 -3.28 1.48
C ALA A 26 19.59 -4.16 1.00
N ALA A 27 20.34 -3.68 0.02
CA ALA A 27 21.55 -4.31 -0.49
C ALA A 27 22.76 -3.84 0.33
N PHE A 28 23.56 -4.81 0.79
CA PHE A 28 24.79 -4.59 1.53
C PHE A 28 25.97 -5.14 0.71
N PRO A 29 27.02 -4.33 0.49
CA PRO A 29 28.20 -4.75 -0.27
C PRO A 29 29.04 -5.75 0.52
N GLU A 30 29.87 -6.52 -0.19
CA GLU A 30 30.88 -7.35 0.45
C GLU A 30 31.82 -6.46 1.29
N THR A 31 32.07 -6.89 2.52
CA THR A 31 32.84 -6.10 3.49
C THR A 31 33.88 -6.97 4.18
N VAL A 32 35.13 -6.50 4.25
CA VAL A 32 36.19 -7.19 5.01
C VAL A 32 35.83 -7.23 6.50
N ALA A 33 35.93 -8.41 7.09
CA ALA A 33 35.63 -8.66 8.50
C ALA A 33 36.60 -7.90 9.40
N ASP A 34 36.05 -7.31 10.46
CA ASP A 34 36.75 -6.58 11.52
C ASP A 34 35.95 -6.76 12.82
N ALA A 35 36.41 -6.25 13.97
CA ALA A 35 35.82 -6.51 15.29
C ALA A 35 34.27 -6.48 15.32
N LEU A 36 33.66 -5.35 14.93
CA LEU A 36 32.23 -5.25 14.64
C LEU A 36 31.99 -3.99 13.80
N LYS A 37 32.00 -4.14 12.47
CA LYS A 37 31.95 -3.00 11.55
C LYS A 37 30.52 -2.69 11.13
N VAL A 38 30.09 -1.44 11.32
CA VAL A 38 28.81 -0.93 10.81
C VAL A 38 28.91 -0.77 9.29
N VAL A 39 27.89 -1.26 8.57
CA VAL A 39 27.78 -1.15 7.12
C VAL A 39 26.43 -0.54 6.78
N ASP A 40 26.46 0.59 6.08
CA ASP A 40 25.27 1.20 5.51
C ASP A 40 24.83 0.43 4.25
N GLY A 41 23.53 0.15 4.17
CA GLY A 41 22.90 -0.46 3.02
C GLY A 41 22.23 0.57 2.12
N ALA A 42 21.98 0.17 0.87
CA ALA A 42 21.18 0.93 -0.07
C ALA A 42 19.88 0.18 -0.38
N CYS A 43 18.75 0.87 -0.44
CA CYS A 43 17.50 0.22 -0.84
C CYS A 43 17.61 -0.36 -2.25
N VAL A 44 17.04 -1.55 -2.45
CA VAL A 44 16.93 -2.16 -3.78
C VAL A 44 16.08 -1.29 -4.71
N LYS A 45 16.16 -1.54 -6.01
CA LYS A 45 15.37 -0.80 -7.01
C LYS A 45 13.89 -0.82 -6.64
N ASN A 46 13.23 0.34 -6.76
CA ASN A 46 11.81 0.57 -6.44
C ASN A 46 11.46 0.38 -4.95
N ALA A 47 12.45 0.50 -4.06
CA ALA A 47 12.27 0.54 -2.63
C ALA A 47 12.90 1.81 -2.05
N ILE A 48 12.40 2.24 -0.89
CA ILE A 48 12.91 3.40 -0.16
C ILE A 48 12.73 3.20 1.34
N SER A 49 13.55 3.89 2.13
CA SER A 49 13.48 3.91 3.57
C SER A 49 13.58 5.35 4.07
N GLN A 50 12.92 5.66 5.18
CA GLN A 50 13.06 6.95 5.86
C GLN A 50 14.44 7.13 6.49
N ALA A 51 15.06 6.04 6.94
CA ALA A 51 16.40 6.03 7.53
C ALA A 51 17.30 5.02 6.82
N THR A 52 18.59 5.34 6.69
CA THR A 52 19.57 4.45 6.04
C THR A 52 19.62 3.10 6.79
N PRO A 53 19.31 1.98 6.10
CA PRO A 53 19.37 0.66 6.70
C PRO A 53 20.83 0.30 7.01
N ARG A 54 21.06 -0.37 8.12
CA ARG A 54 22.39 -0.72 8.63
C ARG A 54 22.45 -2.18 9.04
N ILE A 55 23.63 -2.77 8.89
CA ILE A 55 23.95 -4.12 9.37
C ILE A 55 25.39 -4.14 9.89
N TYR A 56 25.76 -5.16 10.67
CA TYR A 56 27.08 -5.25 11.29
C TYR A 56 27.82 -6.49 10.78
N CYS A 57 29.07 -6.30 10.35
CA CYS A 57 29.97 -7.39 9.97
C CYS A 57 30.89 -7.74 11.15
N SER A 58 30.83 -8.99 11.61
CA SER A 58 31.66 -9.50 12.72
C SER A 58 33.06 -9.93 12.26
N ALA A 59 33.97 -10.14 13.21
CA ALA A 59 35.33 -10.64 12.94
C ALA A 59 35.32 -12.05 12.34
N GLU A 60 34.24 -12.82 12.57
CA GLU A 60 34.03 -14.15 12.05
C GLU A 60 33.58 -14.18 10.58
N GLY A 61 33.28 -13.02 9.98
CA GLY A 61 32.75 -12.92 8.61
C GLY A 61 31.23 -13.09 8.53
N GLU A 62 30.52 -12.98 9.65
CA GLU A 62 29.07 -13.15 9.73
C GLU A 62 28.34 -11.80 9.83
N TRP A 63 27.21 -11.68 9.13
CA TRP A 63 26.29 -10.57 9.25
C TRP A 63 25.42 -10.70 10.51
N VAL A 64 25.38 -9.65 11.33
CA VAL A 64 24.59 -9.60 12.56
C VAL A 64 23.80 -8.29 12.67
N VAL A 65 22.67 -8.35 13.39
CA VAL A 65 21.83 -7.21 13.80
C VAL A 65 21.43 -6.26 12.64
N PRO A 66 20.42 -6.60 11.83
CA PRO A 66 19.87 -5.65 10.87
C PRO A 66 19.09 -4.54 11.59
N VAL A 67 19.29 -3.28 11.18
CA VAL A 67 18.61 -2.09 11.71
C VAL A 67 18.03 -1.30 10.55
N GLY A 68 16.72 -1.07 10.59
CA GLY A 68 16.00 -0.41 9.50
C GLY A 68 15.67 -1.37 8.35
N GLN A 69 14.73 -0.95 7.52
CA GLN A 69 14.24 -1.73 6.38
C GLN A 69 13.80 -0.78 5.28
N CYS A 70 13.90 -1.23 4.04
CA CYS A 70 13.28 -0.54 2.91
C CYS A 70 11.87 -1.07 2.70
N GLN A 71 11.02 -0.26 2.08
CA GLN A 71 9.66 -0.60 1.69
C GLN A 71 9.50 -0.38 0.20
N CYS A 72 8.77 -1.27 -0.48
CA CYS A 72 8.49 -1.08 -1.90
C CYS A 72 7.61 0.16 -2.11
N LEU A 73 7.94 0.93 -3.14
CA LEU A 73 7.17 2.09 -3.57
C LEU A 73 5.72 1.71 -3.95
N PRO A 74 4.80 2.69 -4.06
CA PRO A 74 3.47 2.45 -4.61
C PRO A 74 3.56 1.82 -6.00
N GLY A 75 2.66 0.89 -6.30
CA GLY A 75 2.68 0.11 -7.53
C GLY A 75 3.72 -1.03 -7.56
N TYR A 76 4.46 -1.27 -6.46
CA TYR A 76 5.43 -2.37 -6.36
C TYR A 76 5.20 -3.25 -5.13
N GLU A 77 5.25 -4.56 -5.33
CA GLU A 77 5.18 -5.58 -4.27
C GLU A 77 6.52 -6.25 -4.00
N THR A 78 6.62 -6.80 -2.78
CA THR A 78 7.77 -7.56 -2.34
C THR A 78 7.80 -8.93 -3.00
N THR A 79 8.88 -9.23 -3.73
CA THR A 79 9.15 -10.55 -4.28
C THR A 79 10.55 -10.98 -3.87
N LYS A 80 10.64 -11.79 -2.80
CA LYS A 80 11.90 -12.18 -2.14
C LYS A 80 12.70 -10.92 -1.76
N ASP A 81 13.83 -10.70 -2.43
CA ASP A 81 14.78 -9.61 -2.18
C ASP A 81 14.64 -8.44 -3.16
N SER A 82 13.50 -8.33 -3.85
CA SER A 82 13.26 -7.33 -4.88
C SER A 82 11.85 -6.74 -4.82
N CYS A 83 11.68 -5.54 -5.35
CA CYS A 83 10.37 -4.92 -5.55
C CYS A 83 9.97 -5.04 -7.03
N LYS A 84 8.89 -5.76 -7.29
CA LYS A 84 8.35 -5.97 -8.64
C LYS A 84 7.06 -5.20 -8.82
N GLU A 85 6.82 -4.72 -10.03
CA GLU A 85 5.60 -3.99 -10.36
C GLU A 85 4.36 -4.87 -10.13
N CYS A 86 3.27 -4.25 -9.71
CA CYS A 86 1.98 -4.92 -9.66
C CYS A 86 1.61 -5.44 -11.05
N LYS A 87 1.02 -6.63 -11.10
CA LYS A 87 0.50 -7.19 -12.35
C LYS A 87 -0.75 -6.42 -12.80
N PRO A 88 -1.10 -6.45 -14.11
CA PRO A 88 -2.38 -5.91 -14.56
C PRO A 88 -3.57 -6.48 -13.78
N GLY A 89 -4.52 -5.62 -13.41
CA GLY A 89 -5.64 -5.96 -12.54
C GLY A 89 -5.32 -5.89 -11.03
N TYR A 90 -4.07 -5.58 -10.67
CA TYR A 90 -3.64 -5.35 -9.29
C TYR A 90 -3.10 -3.93 -9.11
N PHE A 91 -3.14 -3.43 -7.90
CA PHE A 91 -2.63 -2.11 -7.55
C PHE A 91 -2.06 -2.09 -6.14
N LYS A 92 -1.29 -1.05 -5.83
CA LYS A 92 -0.81 -0.77 -4.47
C LYS A 92 -0.68 0.73 -4.24
N PRO A 93 -1.51 1.34 -3.37
CA PRO A 93 -1.60 2.80 -3.25
C PRO A 93 -0.49 3.44 -2.44
N SER A 94 0.15 2.69 -1.54
CA SER A 94 1.06 3.25 -0.55
C SER A 94 2.40 2.53 -0.49
N MET A 95 3.36 3.21 0.12
CA MET A 95 4.67 2.68 0.47
C MET A 95 4.48 1.71 1.63
N SER A 96 4.71 0.43 1.39
CA SER A 96 4.56 -0.60 2.41
C SER A 96 5.29 -1.88 2.00
N SER A 97 5.36 -2.84 2.90
CA SER A 97 5.84 -4.19 2.59
C SER A 97 4.72 -5.13 2.13
N GLU A 98 3.49 -4.60 1.97
CA GLU A 98 2.33 -5.37 1.53
C GLU A 98 2.42 -5.73 0.04
N LEU A 99 1.72 -6.81 -0.31
CA LEU A 99 1.58 -7.28 -1.68
C LEU A 99 0.55 -6.44 -2.44
N CYS A 100 0.61 -6.50 -3.77
CA CYS A 100 -0.39 -5.82 -4.59
C CYS A 100 -1.75 -6.48 -4.39
N GLN A 101 -2.80 -5.66 -4.36
CA GLN A 101 -4.17 -6.09 -4.13
C GLN A 101 -4.93 -6.11 -5.45
N VAL A 102 -5.92 -6.99 -5.57
CA VAL A 102 -6.81 -7.01 -6.74
C VAL A 102 -7.61 -5.70 -6.76
N CYS A 103 -7.82 -5.15 -7.96
CA CYS A 103 -8.71 -4.01 -8.13
C CYS A 103 -10.12 -4.31 -7.55
N PRO A 104 -10.67 -3.42 -6.70
CA PRO A 104 -11.95 -3.66 -6.04
C PRO A 104 -13.13 -3.53 -7.02
N ASP A 105 -14.33 -3.90 -6.59
CA ASP A 105 -15.53 -3.85 -7.43
C ASP A 105 -15.81 -2.45 -8.02
N ASN A 106 -16.48 -2.44 -9.17
CA ASN A 106 -16.83 -1.25 -9.95
C ASN A 106 -15.60 -0.41 -10.39
N THR A 107 -14.47 -1.08 -10.59
CA THR A 107 -13.25 -0.50 -11.18
C THR A 107 -12.84 -1.23 -12.44
N LYS A 108 -12.17 -0.52 -13.34
CA LYS A 108 -11.55 -1.08 -14.54
C LYS A 108 -10.25 -1.81 -14.17
N PRO A 109 -9.89 -2.89 -14.88
CA PRO A 109 -8.58 -3.54 -14.70
C PRO A 109 -7.44 -2.54 -14.86
N SER A 110 -6.54 -2.51 -13.89
CA SER A 110 -5.37 -1.63 -13.89
C SER A 110 -4.27 -2.11 -14.84
N SER A 111 -3.40 -1.19 -15.25
CA SER A 111 -2.13 -1.52 -15.92
C SER A 111 -1.09 -2.04 -14.93
N ALA A 112 0.02 -2.59 -15.44
CA ALA A 112 1.15 -2.96 -14.59
C ALA A 112 1.69 -1.75 -13.80
N GLY A 113 2.09 -1.97 -12.55
CA GLY A 113 2.63 -0.91 -11.68
C GLY A 113 1.62 0.11 -11.18
N ALA A 114 0.31 -0.18 -11.24
CA ALA A 114 -0.71 0.78 -10.85
C ALA A 114 -0.72 1.08 -9.35
N THR A 115 -0.93 2.36 -9.02
CA THR A 115 -1.11 2.84 -7.65
C THR A 115 -2.57 2.94 -7.24
N GLU A 116 -3.48 2.90 -8.22
CA GLU A 116 -4.93 2.97 -8.02
C GLU A 116 -5.65 2.30 -9.19
N CYS A 117 -6.90 1.90 -8.99
CA CYS A 117 -7.76 1.38 -10.05
C CYS A 117 -8.81 2.44 -10.40
N LEU A 118 -8.93 2.73 -11.70
CA LEU A 118 -9.88 3.70 -12.22
C LEU A 118 -11.31 3.17 -12.07
N CYS A 119 -12.26 4.04 -11.69
CA CYS A 119 -13.66 3.64 -11.60
C CYS A 119 -14.23 3.30 -12.99
N GLU A 120 -15.21 2.40 -13.01
CA GLU A 120 -16.07 2.19 -14.17
C GLU A 120 -16.96 3.41 -14.44
N ASP A 121 -17.48 3.51 -15.66
CA ASP A 121 -18.31 4.65 -16.05
C ASP A 121 -19.62 4.66 -15.25
N GLY A 122 -19.93 5.78 -14.59
CA GLY A 122 -21.06 5.89 -13.68
C GLY A 122 -20.74 5.57 -12.21
N PHE A 123 -19.51 5.19 -11.90
CA PHE A 123 -19.02 4.97 -10.53
C PHE A 123 -17.92 5.97 -10.17
N PHE A 124 -17.83 6.26 -8.87
CA PHE A 124 -17.01 7.33 -8.32
C PHE A 124 -16.46 6.95 -6.94
N ARG A 125 -15.43 7.69 -6.49
CA ARG A 125 -14.94 7.68 -5.11
C ARG A 125 -15.05 9.06 -4.50
N SER A 126 -15.47 9.12 -3.24
CA SER A 126 -15.35 10.32 -2.42
C SER A 126 -13.88 10.58 -2.09
N PRO A 127 -13.44 11.84 -1.93
CA PRO A 127 -12.11 12.16 -1.42
C PRO A 127 -11.80 11.57 -0.03
N SER A 128 -12.84 11.24 0.74
CA SER A 128 -12.71 10.58 2.05
C SER A 128 -12.59 9.05 1.97
N ASP A 129 -12.87 8.45 0.81
CA ASP A 129 -12.84 7.01 0.66
C ASP A 129 -11.39 6.52 0.58
N HIS A 130 -11.11 5.36 1.18
CA HIS A 130 -9.80 4.73 1.07
C HIS A 130 -9.56 4.24 -0.38
N PRO A 131 -8.33 4.29 -0.93
CA PRO A 131 -8.06 3.83 -2.30
C PRO A 131 -8.38 2.35 -2.55
N THR A 132 -8.45 1.54 -1.49
CA THR A 132 -8.83 0.13 -1.56
C THR A 132 -10.33 -0.12 -1.48
N SER A 133 -11.14 0.91 -1.22
CA SER A 133 -12.59 0.81 -1.28
C SER A 133 -13.07 0.66 -2.73
N PRO A 134 -14.16 -0.09 -2.97
CA PRO A 134 -14.80 -0.15 -4.28
C PRO A 134 -15.31 1.23 -4.70
N CYS A 135 -15.45 1.45 -6.00
CA CYS A 135 -16.17 2.63 -6.46
C CYS A 135 -17.67 2.46 -6.22
N SER A 136 -18.36 3.57 -6.02
CA SER A 136 -19.78 3.63 -5.67
C SER A 136 -20.54 4.53 -6.65
N ALA A 137 -21.86 4.37 -6.70
CA ALA A 137 -22.71 5.17 -7.58
C ALA A 137 -23.68 6.03 -6.74
N PRO A 138 -24.26 7.11 -7.30
CA PRO A 138 -25.37 7.80 -6.66
C PRO A 138 -26.55 6.83 -6.40
N PRO A 139 -27.26 6.98 -5.27
CA PRO A 139 -28.42 6.14 -4.98
C PRO A 139 -29.59 6.44 -5.92
N SER A 140 -30.54 5.51 -6.01
CA SER A 140 -31.83 5.77 -6.66
C SER A 140 -32.69 6.74 -5.84
N ALA A 141 -33.84 7.16 -6.39
CA ALA A 141 -34.80 7.95 -5.64
C ALA A 141 -35.31 7.21 -4.39
N PRO A 142 -35.65 7.92 -3.30
CA PRO A 142 -36.39 7.35 -2.18
C PRO A 142 -37.72 6.75 -2.65
N LEU A 143 -38.17 5.70 -1.99
CA LEU A 143 -39.39 4.99 -2.36
C LEU A 143 -40.57 5.48 -1.50
N ASP A 144 -41.79 5.18 -1.96
CA ASP A 144 -43.04 5.37 -1.22
C ASP A 144 -43.22 6.77 -0.60
N LEU A 145 -42.83 7.83 -1.33
CA LEU A 145 -43.00 9.21 -0.85
C LEU A 145 -44.48 9.54 -0.70
N THR A 146 -44.89 9.83 0.53
CA THR A 146 -46.24 10.23 0.91
C THR A 146 -46.22 11.60 1.59
N SER A 147 -47.24 12.40 1.30
CA SER A 147 -47.46 13.70 1.92
C SER A 147 -48.85 13.73 2.56
N THR A 148 -48.92 14.05 3.85
CA THR A 148 -50.18 14.13 4.58
C THR A 148 -50.30 15.50 5.24
N THR A 149 -51.40 16.20 5.00
CA THR A 149 -51.68 17.47 5.68
C THR A 149 -52.17 17.19 7.09
N VAL A 150 -51.57 17.83 8.09
CA VAL A 150 -51.96 17.67 9.49
C VAL A 150 -53.00 18.74 9.81
N SER A 151 -54.25 18.30 10.05
CA SER A 151 -55.39 19.18 10.34
C SER A 151 -55.10 20.11 11.51
N GLY A 152 -55.32 21.41 11.31
CA GLY A 152 -55.28 22.44 12.34
C GLY A 152 -54.21 23.51 12.14
N ASP A 153 -53.03 23.18 11.62
CA ASP A 153 -51.83 24.04 11.81
C ASP A 153 -51.00 24.31 10.53
N GLY A 154 -51.53 24.04 9.34
CA GLY A 154 -50.79 24.28 8.07
C GLY A 154 -49.50 23.46 7.93
N ARG A 155 -49.37 22.36 8.67
CA ARG A 155 -48.20 21.47 8.66
C ARG A 155 -48.36 20.36 7.61
N LEU A 156 -47.25 20.03 6.94
CA LEU A 156 -47.14 18.91 6.01
C LEU A 156 -46.24 17.84 6.63
N LEU A 157 -46.73 16.61 6.74
CA LEU A 157 -45.91 15.44 7.11
C LEU A 157 -45.47 14.72 5.84
N LEU A 158 -44.16 14.58 5.66
CA LEU A 158 -43.55 13.79 4.61
C LEU A 158 -43.01 12.48 5.19
N SER A 159 -43.31 11.37 4.54
CA SER A 159 -42.79 10.05 4.88
C SER A 159 -42.36 9.32 3.61
N TRP A 160 -41.24 8.62 3.66
CA TRP A 160 -40.69 7.86 2.55
C TRP A 160 -39.88 6.68 3.09
N SER A 161 -39.60 5.72 2.23
CA SER A 161 -38.71 4.58 2.48
C SER A 161 -37.36 4.76 1.77
N PRO A 162 -36.30 4.03 2.21
CA PRO A 162 -34.98 4.15 1.59
C PRO A 162 -34.97 3.81 0.10
N PRO A 163 -33.98 4.30 -0.67
CA PRO A 163 -33.79 3.93 -2.07
C PRO A 163 -33.67 2.41 -2.27
N LEU A 164 -34.19 1.92 -3.41
CA LEU A 164 -33.98 0.54 -3.83
C LEU A 164 -32.50 0.22 -4.07
N VAL A 165 -31.77 1.17 -4.64
CA VAL A 165 -30.34 1.08 -4.93
C VAL A 165 -29.61 2.14 -4.12
N THR A 166 -28.74 1.72 -3.21
CA THR A 166 -27.91 2.62 -2.39
C THR A 166 -26.61 3.04 -3.08
N GLY A 167 -26.30 2.42 -4.23
CA GLY A 167 -25.04 2.63 -4.93
C GLY A 167 -23.81 2.07 -4.19
N GLY A 168 -24.02 1.16 -3.22
CA GLY A 168 -22.96 0.50 -2.47
C GLY A 168 -22.47 1.29 -1.26
N ARG A 169 -23.17 2.36 -0.85
CA ARG A 169 -22.83 3.15 0.34
C ARG A 169 -23.88 3.04 1.43
N GLY A 170 -23.47 3.36 2.66
CA GLY A 170 -24.31 3.33 3.86
C GLY A 170 -24.49 4.71 4.53
N ASP A 171 -23.87 5.75 3.99
CA ASP A 171 -23.86 7.11 4.52
C ASP A 171 -24.86 8.03 3.79
N LEU A 172 -26.02 7.48 3.43
CA LEU A 172 -27.07 8.22 2.74
C LEU A 172 -27.67 9.30 3.64
N THR A 173 -27.89 10.47 3.07
CA THR A 173 -28.63 11.58 3.70
C THR A 173 -29.72 12.07 2.75
N TYR A 174 -30.74 12.74 3.30
CA TYR A 174 -31.87 13.27 2.52
C TYR A 174 -31.94 14.78 2.70
N SER A 175 -32.21 15.48 1.60
CA SER A 175 -32.56 16.90 1.60
C SER A 175 -33.98 17.08 1.08
N VAL A 176 -34.70 18.06 1.64
CA VAL A 176 -36.07 18.39 1.25
C VAL A 176 -36.08 19.81 0.69
N ALA A 177 -36.64 19.97 -0.51
CA ALA A 177 -36.84 21.26 -1.15
C ALA A 177 -38.35 21.55 -1.30
N CYS A 178 -38.73 22.82 -1.18
CA CYS A 178 -40.10 23.29 -1.36
C CYS A 178 -40.08 24.40 -2.42
N GLU A 179 -40.90 24.26 -3.45
CA GLU A 179 -41.05 25.25 -4.51
C GLU A 179 -42.50 25.72 -4.56
N ILE A 180 -42.70 27.03 -4.72
CA ILE A 180 -44.02 27.62 -4.93
C ILE A 180 -44.23 27.65 -6.45
N CYS A 181 -45.13 26.80 -6.93
CA CYS A 181 -45.52 26.82 -8.34
C CYS A 181 -46.64 27.85 -8.52
N ASP A 182 -46.30 29.04 -9.04
CA ASP A 182 -47.32 29.99 -9.50
C ASP A 182 -48.01 29.41 -10.75
N GLN A 183 -49.34 29.34 -10.74
CA GLN A 183 -50.12 29.03 -11.93
C GLN A 183 -50.15 30.25 -12.87
N THR A 184 -49.06 30.53 -13.57
CA THR A 184 -49.10 31.40 -14.75
C THR A 184 -49.40 30.55 -15.99
N LEU A 185 -50.71 30.44 -16.28
CA LEU A 185 -51.42 30.07 -17.53
C LEU A 185 -50.79 29.03 -18.47
#